data_AF-A0A440KLF8-F1
#
_entry.id   AF-A0A440KLF8-F1
#
_cell.length_a   1.000
_cell.length_b   1.000
_cell.length_c   1.000
_cell.angle_alpha   90.00
_cell.angle_beta   90.00
_cell.angle_gamma   90.00
#
_symmetry.space_group_name_H-M   'P 1'
#
loop_
_entity.id
_entity.type
_entity.pdbx_description
1 polymer ?
#
loop_
_entity_poly.entity_id
_entity_poly.type
_entity_poly.pdbx_seq_one_letter_code
_entity_poly.pdbx_strand_id
1 'polypeptide(L)' 'MSEFDRHLAFARADALELRRLLKRTDEIPSNELSAHLAALRVQHAMIGRDLDRIQKAAAAEKAVPA' A
#
# COMPACT_ATOMS: atom_id res chain seq x y z
N MET A 1 9.74 2.45 -12.87
CA MET A 1 8.91 2.57 -11.66
C MET A 1 9.53 1.67 -10.61
N SER A 2 9.79 2.16 -9.39
CA SER A 2 10.30 1.30 -8.32
C SER A 2 9.22 0.32 -7.84
N GLU A 3 9.61 -0.77 -7.17
CA GLU A 3 8.64 -1.69 -6.54
C GLU A 3 7.75 -0.94 -5.53
N PHE A 4 8.33 -0.01 -4.78
CA PHE A 4 7.62 0.87 -3.86
C PHE A 4 6.55 1.71 -4.58
N ASP A 5 6.89 2.35 -5.70
CA ASP A 5 5.94 3.17 -6.46
C ASP A 5 4.75 2.33 -6.95
N ARG A 6 5.02 1.08 -7.35
CA ARG A 6 3.97 0.14 -7.77
C ARG A 6 3.04 -0.19 -6.61
N HIS A 7 3.59 -0.60 -5.45
CA HIS A 7 2.76 -0.94 -4.29
C HIS A 7 1.96 0.26 -3.78
N LEU A 8 2.54 1.47 -3.81
CA LEU A 8 1.87 2.72 -3.47
C LEU A 8 0.73 3.05 -4.44
N ALA A 9 0.93 2.87 -5.75
CA ALA A 9 -0.11 3.09 -6.74
C ALA A 9 -1.31 2.14 -6.54
N PHE A 10 -1.04 0.86 -6.28
CA PHE A 10 -2.09 -0.13 -5.97
C PHE A 10 -2.85 0.24 -4.70
N ALA A 11 -2.16 0.60 -3.61
CA ALA A 11 -2.81 1.04 -2.36
C ALA A 11 -3.72 2.24 -2.55
N ARG A 12 -3.31 3.21 -3.38
CA ARG A 12 -4.14 4.39 -3.69
C ARG A 12 -5.38 4.01 -4.50
N ALA A 13 -5.26 3.08 -5.44
CA ALA A 13 -6.38 2.61 -6.23
C ALA A 13 -7.43 1.90 -5.34
N ASP A 14 -7.00 0.95 -4.50
CA ASP A 14 -7.92 0.25 -3.60
C ASP A 14 -8.57 1.16 -2.56
N ALA A 15 -7.82 2.13 -2.01
CA ALA A 15 -8.39 3.11 -1.09
C ALA A 15 -9.45 3.99 -1.78
N LEU A 16 -9.27 4.30 -3.07
CA LEU A 16 -10.23 5.07 -3.85
C LEU A 16 -11.49 4.25 -4.14
N GLU A 17 -11.35 2.98 -4.52
CA GLU A 17 -12.51 2.09 -4.73
C GLU A 17 -13.28 1.86 -3.43
N LEU A 18 -12.58 1.61 -2.32
CA LEU A 18 -13.21 1.49 -1.01
C LEU A 18 -13.99 2.76 -0.63
N ARG A 19 -13.40 3.95 -0.88
CA ARG A 19 -14.09 5.23 -0.65
C ARG A 19 -15.32 5.38 -1.54
N ARG A 20 -15.28 4.92 -2.79
CA ARG A 20 -16.44 4.94 -3.69
C ARG A 20 -17.54 4.00 -3.22
N LEU A 21 -17.17 2.78 -2.79
CA LEU A 21 -18.10 1.82 -2.21
C LEU A 21 -18.79 2.40 -0.98
N LEU A 22 -18.04 2.96 -0.03
CA LEU A 22 -18.58 3.57 1.20
C LEU A 22 -19.47 4.79 0.96
N LYS A 23 -19.38 5.42 -0.21
CA LYS A 23 -20.27 6.54 -0.60
C LYS A 23 -21.58 6.06 -1.23
N ARG A 24 -21.72 4.77 -1.54
CA ARG A 24 -22.98 4.22 -2.04
C ARG A 24 -24.01 4.30 -0.92
N THR A 25 -25.20 4.75 -1.28
CA THR A 25 -26.36 4.83 -0.37
C THR A 25 -27.11 3.50 -0.26
N ASP A 26 -26.86 2.58 -1.19
CA ASP A 26 -27.46 1.25 -1.22
C ASP A 26 -26.63 0.25 -0.41
N GLU A 27 -27.21 -0.91 -0.12
CA GLU A 27 -26.56 -1.99 0.62
C GLU A 27 -25.27 -2.43 -0.09
N ILE A 28 -24.14 -2.29 0.59
CA ILE A 28 -22.82 -2.69 0.08
C ILE A 28 -22.60 -4.16 0.42
N PRO A 29 -22.34 -5.03 -0.58
CA PRO A 29 -22.02 -6.43 -0.30
C PRO A 29 -20.81 -6.54 0.63
N SER A 30 -20.97 -7.24 1.76
CA SER A 30 -19.93 -7.31 2.81
C SER A 30 -18.64 -7.99 2.32
N ASN A 31 -18.74 -8.86 1.31
CA ASN A 31 -17.64 -9.51 0.61
C ASN A 31 -16.79 -8.51 -0.19
N GLU A 32 -17.39 -7.55 -0.90
CA GLU A 32 -16.68 -6.51 -1.66
C GLU A 32 -15.88 -5.61 -0.71
N LEU A 33 -16.51 -5.14 0.37
CA LEU A 33 -15.84 -4.34 1.39
C LEU A 33 -14.66 -5.09 2.03
N SER A 34 -14.88 -6.37 2.36
CA SER A 34 -13.85 -7.21 2.98
C SER A 34 -12.66 -7.47 2.05
N ALA A 35 -12.90 -7.65 0.75
CA ALA A 35 -11.86 -7.86 -0.25
C ALA A 35 -10.94 -6.64 -0.37
N HIS A 36 -11.50 -5.43 -0.50
CA HIS A 36 -10.70 -4.20 -0.58
C HIS A 36 -9.94 -3.92 0.73
N LEU A 37 -10.55 -4.17 1.89
CA LEU A 37 -9.86 -4.05 3.18
C LEU A 37 -8.71 -5.06 3.31
N ALA A 38 -8.88 -6.29 2.83
CA ALA A 38 -7.81 -7.29 2.82
C ALA A 38 -6.67 -6.88 1.87
N ALA A 39 -6.99 -6.40 0.67
CA ALA A 39 -6.01 -5.91 -0.29
C ALA A 39 -5.18 -4.75 0.28
N LEU A 40 -5.83 -3.76 0.91
CA LEU A 40 -5.15 -2.64 1.56
C LEU A 40 -4.19 -3.08 2.65
N ARG A 41 -4.56 -4.08 3.47
CA ARG A 41 -3.68 -4.62 4.51
C ARG A 41 -2.42 -5.26 3.93
N VAL A 42 -2.57 -6.04 2.86
CA VAL A 42 -1.45 -6.67 2.16
C VAL A 42 -0.52 -5.60 1.57
N GLN A 43 -1.09 -4.60 0.89
CA GLN A 43 -0.34 -3.51 0.28
C GLN A 43 0.41 -2.67 1.32
N HIS A 44 -0.21 -2.37 2.45
CA HIS A 44 0.44 -1.68 3.56
C HIS A 44 1.66 -2.45 4.07
N ALA A 45 1.56 -3.78 4.21
CA ALA A 45 2.69 -4.62 4.60
C ALA A 45 3.81 -4.63 3.55
N MET A 46 3.48 -4.60 2.25
CA MET A 46 4.45 -4.52 1.16
C MET A 46 5.21 -3.18 1.19
N ILE A 47 4.48 -2.07 1.29
CA ILE A 47 5.04 -0.72 1.38
C ILE A 47 5.96 -0.61 2.61
N GLY A 48 5.54 -1.15 3.76
CA GLY A 48 6.36 -1.16 4.97
C GLY A 48 7.70 -1.89 4.78
N ARG A 49 7.69 -3.04 4.10
CA ARG A 49 8.94 -3.78 3.76
C ARG A 49 9.83 -2.99 2.80
N ASP A 50 9.24 -2.32 1.82
CA ASP A 50 10.01 -1.51 0.87
C ASP A 50 10.66 -0.31 1.56
N LEU A 51 9.94 0.35 2.48
CA LEU A 51 10.49 1.45 3.29
C LEU A 51 11.66 0.98 4.16
N ASP A 52 11.53 -0.17 4.82
CA ASP A 52 12.62 -0.75 5.61
C ASP A 52 13.86 -1.04 4.75
N ARG A 53 13.68 -1.59 3.55
CA ARG A 53 14.78 -1.82 2.59
C ARG A 53 15.45 -0.52 2.16
N ILE A 54 14.66 0.50 1.81
CA ILE A 54 15.18 1.82 1.40
C ILE A 54 15.96 2.46 2.54
N GLN A 55 15.45 2.41 3.77
CA GLN A 55 16.13 2.96 4.95
C GLN A 55 17.46 2.24 5.22
N LYS A 56 17.49 0.91 5.13
CA LYS A 56 18.72 0.12 5.30
C LYS A 56 19.76 0.42 4.22
N ALA A 57 19.34 0.54 2.97
CA ALA A 57 20.22 0.90 1.86
C ALA A 57 20.83 2.31 2.06
N ALA A 58 20.00 3.28 2.43
CA ALA A 58 20.45 4.65 2.71
C ALA A 58 21.40 4.73 3.92
N ALA A 59 21.19 3.89 4.94
CA ALA A 59 22.09 3.81 6.09
C ALA A 59 23.45 3.18 5.71
N ALA A 60 23.45 2.14 4.87
CA ALA A 60 24.67 1.49 4.39
C ALA A 60 25.51 2.44 3.52
N GLU A 61 24.88 3.22 2.64
CA GLU A 61 25.55 4.21 1.80
C GLU A 61 26.25 5.32 2.63
N LYS A 62 25.65 5.71 3.76
CA LYS A 62 26.26 6.67 4.71
C LYS A 62 27.40 6.09 5.55
N ALA A 63 27.50 4.77 5.65
CA ALA A 63 28.46 4.08 6.52
C ALA A 63 29.77 3.70 5.81
N VAL A 64 29.88 3.91 4.50
CA VAL A 64 31.14 3.71 3.76
C VAL A 64 31.97 5.00 3.85
N PRO A 65 33.08 5.03 4.61
CA PRO A 65 34.00 6.16 4.58
C PRO A 65 34.72 6.22 3.22
N ALA A 66 34.84 7.43 2.68
CA ALA A 66 35.57 7.72 1.44
C ALA A 66 37.07 7.44 1.56
#